data_AF-A0A843G4B4-F1
#
_entry.id   AF-A0A843G4B4-F1
#
_cell.length_a   1.000
_cell.length_b   1.000
_cell.length_c   1.000
_cell.angle_alpha   90.00
_cell.angle_beta   90.00
_cell.angle_gamma   90.00
#
_symmetry.space_group_name_H-M   'P 1'
#
loop_
_entity.id
_entity.type
_entity.pdbx_description
1 polymer ?
#
loop_
_entity_poly.entity_id
_entity_poly.type
_entity_poly.pdbx_seq_one_letter_code
_entity_poly.pdbx_strand_id
1 'polypeptide(L)'
;MAILKKSDILLGIDDPRPITIKSLGGEVYLRPLSSSEFNEVVNIESKGYGVFDAKTKGKNTDASAKMNLVKMNEAAAESKYHAIFLSINNGKGDEWTKEEIQTLHSDQIDELYENVMKISGAETTEADVKRFLED
;
A
#
# COMPACT_ATOMS: atom_id res chain seq x y z
N MET A 1 -8.02 21.05 -23.06
CA MET A 1 -7.17 20.05 -22.37
C MET A 1 -5.76 20.57 -22.35
N ALA A 2 -5.10 20.59 -21.19
CA ALA A 2 -3.69 20.98 -21.10
C ALA A 2 -2.81 19.82 -21.61
N ILE A 3 -1.79 20.14 -22.40
CA ILE A 3 -0.77 19.14 -22.82
C ILE A 3 0.26 19.07 -21.69
N LEU A 4 0.35 17.90 -21.04
CA LEU A 4 1.33 17.65 -19.98
C LEU A 4 2.72 17.43 -20.58
N LYS A 5 3.74 18.07 -20.01
CA LYS A 5 5.14 17.77 -20.34
C LYS A 5 5.67 16.64 -19.46
N LYS A 6 6.78 16.02 -19.87
CA LYS A 6 7.48 15.00 -19.08
C LYS A 6 7.79 15.49 -17.65
N SER A 7 8.19 16.74 -17.49
CA SER A 7 8.42 17.36 -16.18
C SER A 7 7.15 17.33 -15.31
N ASP A 8 6.00 17.64 -15.90
CA ASP A 8 4.73 17.74 -15.21
C ASP A 8 4.22 16.34 -14.80
N ILE A 9 4.52 15.33 -15.62
CA ILE A 9 4.21 13.92 -15.32
C ILE A 9 5.10 13.40 -14.18
N LEU A 10 6.40 13.71 -14.21
CA LEU A 10 7.35 13.24 -13.19
C LEU A 10 7.16 13.95 -11.84
N LEU A 11 6.78 15.23 -11.86
CA LEU A 11 6.47 16.01 -10.64
C LEU A 11 5.15 15.60 -9.99
N GLY A 12 4.26 14.90 -10.68
CA GLY A 12 2.99 14.44 -10.10
C GLY A 12 3.15 13.52 -8.89
N ILE A 13 4.33 12.91 -8.72
CA ILE A 13 4.70 12.11 -7.53
C ILE A 13 4.98 13.01 -6.32
N ASP A 14 5.54 14.21 -6.56
CA ASP A 14 5.89 15.22 -5.56
C ASP A 14 4.80 16.30 -5.41
N ASP A 15 3.53 15.91 -5.61
CA ASP A 15 2.37 16.79 -5.42
C ASP A 15 1.56 16.37 -4.18
N PRO A 16 1.96 16.82 -2.97
CA PRO A 16 1.19 16.61 -1.76
C PRO A 16 -0.16 17.29 -1.86
N ARG A 17 -1.22 16.51 -1.70
CA ARG A 17 -2.60 16.99 -1.71
C ARG A 17 -3.17 16.98 -0.29
N PRO A 18 -3.93 18.00 0.13
CA PRO A 18 -4.65 17.94 1.39
C PRO A 18 -5.77 16.90 1.27
N ILE A 19 -5.80 15.98 2.22
CA ILE A 19 -6.79 14.91 2.31
C ILE A 19 -7.46 15.00 3.67
N THR A 20 -8.79 15.05 3.68
CA THR A 20 -9.57 15.04 4.91
C THR A 20 -9.60 13.63 5.50
N ILE A 21 -9.18 13.51 6.76
CA ILE A 21 -9.22 12.28 7.55
C ILE A 21 -10.43 12.38 8.48
N LYS A 22 -11.49 11.63 8.15
CA LYS A 22 -12.78 11.70 8.84
C LYS A 22 -12.69 11.22 10.27
N SER A 23 -11.92 10.17 10.53
CA SER A 23 -11.69 9.63 11.87
C SER A 23 -11.04 10.65 12.82
N LEU A 24 -10.28 11.60 12.29
CA LEU A 24 -9.57 12.63 13.04
C LEU A 24 -10.23 14.01 12.98
N GLY A 25 -11.20 14.20 12.08
CA GLY A 25 -11.86 15.49 11.86
C GLY A 25 -10.93 16.59 11.34
N GLY A 26 -9.83 16.23 10.68
CA GLY A 26 -8.78 17.14 10.21
C GLY A 26 -8.29 16.83 8.81
N GLU A 27 -7.30 17.58 8.33
CA GLU A 27 -6.64 17.37 7.04
C GLU A 27 -5.17 17.02 7.22
N VAL A 28 -4.67 16.13 6.37
CA VAL A 28 -3.25 15.79 6.27
C VAL A 28 -2.81 15.88 4.82
N TYR A 29 -1.57 16.30 4.57
CA TYR A 29 -1.01 16.30 3.23
C TYR A 29 -0.42 14.94 2.92
N LEU A 30 -0.90 14.31 1.84
CA LEU A 30 -0.40 13.03 1.35
C LEU A 30 0.02 13.18 -0.10
N ARG A 31 1.15 12.54 -0.46
CA ARG A 31 1.58 12.44 -1.86
C ARG A 31 1.32 11.03 -2.39
N PRO A 32 1.07 10.87 -3.71
CA PRO A 32 1.02 9.53 -4.29
C PRO A 32 2.37 8.82 -4.19
N LEU A 33 2.30 7.49 -4.10
CA LEU A 33 3.48 6.63 -4.17
C LEU A 33 3.97 6.55 -5.61
N SER A 34 5.28 6.57 -5.80
CA SER A 34 5.91 6.18 -7.05
C SER A 34 5.74 4.68 -7.30
N SER A 35 5.93 4.24 -8.55
CA SER A 35 5.87 2.81 -8.89
C SER A 35 6.90 1.97 -8.13
N SER A 36 8.08 2.51 -7.83
CA SER A 36 9.10 1.81 -7.03
C SER A 36 8.65 1.65 -5.58
N GLU A 37 8.13 2.71 -4.97
CA GLU A 37 7.63 2.69 -3.59
C GLU A 37 6.42 1.76 -3.44
N PHE A 38 5.53 1.76 -4.43
CA PHE A 38 4.42 0.83 -4.47
C PHE A 38 4.90 -0.63 -4.51
N ASN A 39 5.90 -0.93 -5.34
CA ASN A 39 6.51 -2.25 -5.38
C ASN A 39 7.18 -2.63 -4.06
N GLU A 40 7.78 -1.68 -3.34
CA GLU A 40 8.33 -1.92 -1.99
C GLU A 40 7.24 -2.35 -1.01
N VAL A 41 6.08 -1.68 -1.01
CA VAL A 41 4.91 -2.03 -0.20
C VAL A 41 4.42 -3.45 -0.52
N VAL A 42 4.25 -3.78 -1.81
CA VAL A 42 3.82 -5.12 -2.27
C VAL A 42 4.86 -6.20 -1.90
N ASN A 43 6.16 -5.87 -1.97
CA ASN A 43 7.23 -6.78 -1.59
C ASN A 43 7.25 -7.08 -0.08
N ILE A 44 6.82 -6.14 0.77
CA ILE A 44 6.67 -6.38 2.21
C ILE A 44 5.51 -7.36 2.44
N GLU A 45 4.35 -7.09 1.87
CA GLU A 45 3.16 -7.95 2.02
C GLU A 45 3.43 -9.37 1.51
N SER A 46 4.10 -9.49 0.36
CA SER A 46 4.37 -10.79 -0.25
C SER A 46 5.36 -11.68 0.52
N LYS A 47 6.26 -11.09 1.32
CA LYS A 47 7.12 -11.86 2.25
C LYS A 47 6.31 -12.62 3.30
N GLY A 48 5.11 -12.14 3.63
CA GLY A 48 4.19 -12.77 4.58
C GLY A 48 3.65 -14.11 4.08
N TYR A 49 3.46 -14.28 2.76
CA TYR A 49 2.89 -15.52 2.18
C TYR A 49 3.86 -16.72 2.22
N GLY A 50 5.15 -16.49 2.46
CA GLY A 50 6.16 -17.54 2.59
C GLY A 50 6.73 -18.08 1.27
N VAL A 51 7.70 -18.99 1.37
CA VAL A 51 8.33 -19.64 0.20
C VAL A 51 7.53 -20.89 -0.15
N PHE A 52 7.00 -20.94 -1.38
CA PHE A 52 6.44 -22.17 -1.95
C PHE A 52 7.58 -23.15 -2.25
N ASP A 53 7.91 -24.04 -1.31
CA ASP A 53 8.88 -25.12 -1.55
C ASP A 53 8.17 -26.22 -2.37
N ALA A 54 8.09 -26.05 -3.69
CA ALA A 54 7.62 -27.06 -4.61
C ALA A 54 8.66 -28.18 -4.75
N LYS A 55 8.87 -28.99 -3.70
CA LYS A 55 9.62 -30.25 -3.80
C LYS A 55 8.77 -31.31 -4.50
N THR A 56 8.64 -31.18 -5.82
CA THR A 56 8.11 -32.24 -6.68
C THR A 56 9.16 -33.34 -6.87
N LYS A 57 9.22 -34.30 -5.93
CA LYS A 57 9.75 -35.64 -6.17
C LYS A 57 8.91 -36.67 -5.44
N GLY A 58 7.90 -37.21 -6.13
CA GLY A 58 7.15 -38.39 -5.70
C GLY A 58 5.65 -38.25 -5.94
N LYS A 59 5.04 -39.27 -6.53
CA LYS A 59 3.60 -39.41 -6.77
C LYS A 59 2.81 -39.38 -5.46
N ASN A 60 2.47 -38.18 -4.99
CA ASN A 60 1.35 -37.82 -4.11
C ASN A 60 1.50 -36.33 -3.78
N THR A 61 0.88 -35.49 -4.60
CA THR A 61 0.99 -34.03 -4.48
C THR A 61 0.04 -33.51 -3.41
N ASP A 62 0.30 -33.82 -2.13
CA ASP A 62 -0.22 -33.02 -1.03
C ASP A 62 0.77 -31.87 -0.79
N ALA A 63 0.68 -30.85 -1.64
CA ALA A 63 1.35 -29.58 -1.41
C ALA A 63 0.71 -28.94 -0.16
N SER A 64 1.17 -29.32 1.03
CA SER A 64 0.74 -28.68 2.27
C SER A 64 1.36 -27.28 2.36
N ALA A 65 0.69 -26.31 1.74
CA ALA A 65 0.98 -24.90 1.93
C ALA A 65 0.77 -24.56 3.42
N LYS A 66 1.86 -24.53 4.20
CA LYS A 66 1.83 -24.05 5.59
C LYS A 66 1.94 -22.54 5.59
N MET A 67 0.81 -21.86 5.40
CA MET A 67 0.72 -20.41 5.57
C MET A 67 0.74 -20.09 7.07
N ASN A 68 1.65 -19.19 7.47
CA ASN A 68 1.67 -18.68 8.85
C ASN A 68 0.82 -17.40 8.89
N LEU A 69 -0.43 -17.53 9.32
CA LEU A 69 -1.39 -16.42 9.42
C LEU A 69 -0.87 -15.24 10.24
N VAL A 70 -0.07 -15.50 11.28
CA VAL A 70 0.53 -14.43 12.10
C VAL A 70 1.51 -13.62 11.28
N LYS A 71 2.43 -14.28 10.56
CA LYS A 71 3.40 -13.60 9.69
C LYS A 71 2.75 -12.84 8.53
N MET A 72 1.65 -13.37 8.00
CA MET A 72 0.88 -12.68 6.96
C MET A 72 0.27 -11.39 7.50
N ASN A 73 -0.35 -11.44 8.69
CA ASN A 73 -0.94 -10.26 9.31
C ASN A 73 0.13 -9.23 9.70
N GLU A 74 1.28 -9.66 10.19
CA GLU A 74 2.43 -8.79 10.49
C GLU A 74 2.93 -8.09 9.22
N ALA A 75 3.11 -8.83 8.12
CA ALA A 75 3.55 -8.27 6.85
C ALA A 75 2.52 -7.28 6.25
N ALA A 76 1.23 -7.59 6.37
CA ALA A 76 0.16 -6.70 5.93
C ALA A 76 0.08 -5.41 6.78
N ALA A 77 0.33 -5.50 8.08
CA ALA A 77 0.41 -4.31 8.93
C ALA A 77 1.65 -3.47 8.58
N GLU A 78 2.81 -4.12 8.43
CA GLU A 78 4.06 -3.47 8.06
C GLU A 78 3.97 -2.74 6.71
N SER A 79 3.32 -3.35 5.72
CA SER A 79 3.12 -2.74 4.39
C SER A 79 2.27 -1.48 4.49
N LYS A 80 1.18 -1.49 5.27
CA LYS A 80 0.35 -0.30 5.54
C LYS A 80 1.16 0.82 6.19
N TYR A 81 1.90 0.51 7.27
CA TYR A 81 2.72 1.52 7.94
C TYR A 81 3.76 2.13 7.01
N HIS A 82 4.37 1.30 6.16
CA HIS A 82 5.37 1.76 5.22
C HIS A 82 4.78 2.67 4.14
N ALA A 83 3.62 2.33 3.58
CA ALA A 83 2.93 3.15 2.60
C ALA A 83 2.56 4.53 3.17
N ILE A 84 2.00 4.57 4.38
CA ILE A 84 1.67 5.82 5.07
C ILE A 84 2.94 6.65 5.30
N PHE A 85 4.00 6.03 5.83
CA PHE A 85 5.29 6.69 6.09
C PHE A 85 5.86 7.35 4.84
N LEU A 86 5.83 6.68 3.69
CA LEU A 86 6.35 7.23 2.43
C LEU A 86 5.49 8.41 1.94
N SER A 87 4.17 8.31 2.11
CA SER A 87 3.23 9.32 1.61
C SER A 87 3.14 10.57 2.49
N ILE A 88 3.16 10.42 3.81
CA ILE A 88 3.01 11.53 4.77
C ILE A 88 4.29 12.37 4.90
N ASN A 89 5.46 11.74 4.79
CA ASN A 89 6.76 12.44 4.82
C ASN A 89 7.09 13.06 3.47
N ASN A 90 6.35 14.10 3.11
CA ASN A 90 6.42 14.78 1.82
C ASN A 90 6.89 16.24 1.92
N GLY A 91 7.41 16.65 3.09
CA GLY A 91 7.88 18.01 3.35
C GLY A 91 6.77 19.04 3.61
N LYS A 92 5.48 18.62 3.66
CA LYS A 92 4.36 19.43 4.13
C LYS A 92 3.87 18.91 5.47
N GLY A 93 4.12 19.67 6.53
CA GLY A 93 3.74 19.31 7.89
C GLY A 93 4.90 18.72 8.68
N ASP A 94 4.57 18.06 9.79
CA ASP A 94 5.54 17.40 10.66
C ASP A 94 5.99 16.08 10.02
N GLU A 95 7.25 15.70 10.24
CA GLU A 95 7.76 14.39 9.85
C GLU A 95 7.31 13.33 10.86
N TRP A 96 6.98 12.14 10.36
CA TRP A 96 6.51 11.01 11.13
C TRP A 96 7.49 9.85 11.05
N THR A 97 7.73 9.22 12.19
CA THR A 97 8.41 7.92 12.27
C THR A 97 7.44 6.77 12.04
N LYS A 98 7.94 5.59 11.68
CA LYS A 98 7.08 4.40 11.53
C LYS A 98 6.49 3.98 12.88
N GLU A 99 7.24 4.19 13.95
CA GLU A 99 6.84 3.88 15.32
C GLU A 99 5.65 4.73 15.75
N GLU A 100 5.63 6.03 15.43
CA GLU A 100 4.48 6.90 15.68
C GLU A 100 3.24 6.43 14.93
N ILE A 101 3.37 6.05 13.65
CA ILE A 101 2.27 5.52 12.84
C ILE A 101 1.70 4.24 13.47
N GLN A 102 2.55 3.37 14.02
CA GLN A 102 2.14 2.13 14.69
C GLN A 102 1.32 2.36 15.97
N THR A 103 1.42 3.55 16.58
CA THR A 103 0.64 3.88 17.78
C THR A 103 -0.77 4.37 17.47
N LEU A 104 -1.08 4.66 16.21
CA LEU A 104 -2.41 5.09 15.78
C LEU A 104 -3.44 3.98 15.99
N HIS A 105 -4.70 4.38 16.11
CA HIS A 105 -5.79 3.42 16.16
C HIS A 105 -5.98 2.77 14.77
N SER A 106 -6.47 1.53 14.75
CA SER A 106 -6.52 0.74 13.50
C SER A 106 -7.38 1.39 12.41
N ASP A 107 -8.46 2.07 12.79
CA ASP A 107 -9.34 2.80 11.86
C ASP A 107 -8.64 3.98 11.18
N GLN A 108 -7.77 4.70 11.91
CA GLN A 108 -6.97 5.79 11.40
C GLN A 108 -5.91 5.27 10.42
N ILE A 109 -5.27 4.14 10.75
CA ILE A 109 -4.30 3.48 9.87
C ILE A 109 -4.97 3.05 8.57
N ASP A 110 -6.14 2.40 8.67
CA ASP A 110 -6.88 1.93 7.51
C ASP A 110 -7.34 3.11 6.63
N GLU A 111 -7.91 4.16 7.22
CA GLU A 111 -8.33 5.36 6.47
C GLU A 111 -7.14 6.06 5.79
N LEU A 112 -6.02 6.25 6.50
CA LEU A 112 -4.82 6.84 5.92
C LEU A 112 -4.31 6.00 4.76
N TYR A 113 -4.18 4.68 4.96
CA TYR A 113 -3.71 3.76 3.93
C TYR A 113 -4.62 3.76 2.70
N GLU A 114 -5.94 3.68 2.87
CA GLU A 114 -6.90 3.74 1.77
C GLU A 114 -6.75 5.03 0.96
N ASN A 115 -6.58 6.17 1.63
CA ASN A 115 -6.35 7.44 0.96
C ASN A 115 -5.04 7.44 0.18
N VAL A 116 -3.95 6.90 0.75
CA VAL A 116 -2.66 6.74 0.05
C VAL A 116 -2.82 5.90 -1.22
N MET A 117 -3.53 4.77 -1.14
CA MET A 117 -3.74 3.87 -2.28
C MET A 117 -4.59 4.53 -3.36
N LYS A 118 -5.65 5.25 -2.97
CA LYS A 118 -6.52 6.00 -3.85
C LYS A 118 -5.77 7.08 -4.62
N ILE A 119 -5.00 7.92 -3.91
CA ILE A 119 -4.26 9.00 -4.56
C ILE A 119 -3.14 8.48 -5.47
N SER A 120 -2.62 7.29 -5.18
CA SER A 120 -1.60 6.58 -5.98
C SER A 120 -2.18 5.86 -7.20
N GLY A 121 -3.51 5.86 -7.39
CA GLY A 121 -4.16 5.21 -8.52
C GLY A 121 -4.21 3.69 -8.43
N ALA A 122 -4.06 3.13 -7.23
CA ALA A 122 -4.14 1.69 -6.96
C ALA A 122 -5.55 1.24 -6.52
N GLU A 123 -6.59 2.02 -6.84
CA GLU A 123 -7.98 1.58 -6.61
C GLU A 123 -8.29 0.38 -7.51
N THR A 124 -8.57 -0.76 -6.90
CA THR A 124 -9.29 -1.85 -7.59
C THR A 124 -10.73 -1.41 -7.78
N THR A 125 -11.13 -1.13 -9.01
CA THR A 125 -12.52 -0.77 -9.31
C THR A 125 -13.38 -2.02 -9.46
N GLU A 126 -14.71 -1.90 -9.31
CA GLU A 126 -15.64 -3.00 -9.61
C GLU A 126 -15.48 -3.52 -11.06
N ALA A 127 -15.04 -2.66 -11.98
CA ALA A 127 -14.77 -3.04 -13.36
C ALA A 127 -13.55 -3.99 -13.45
N ASP A 128 -12.52 -3.78 -12.62
CA ASP A 128 -11.35 -4.64 -12.57
C ASP A 128 -11.72 -6.03 -12.01
N VAL A 129 -12.61 -6.07 -11.00
CA VAL A 129 -13.12 -7.33 -10.43
C VAL A 129 -13.94 -8.11 -11.46
N LYS A 130 -14.84 -7.45 -12.19
CA LYS A 130 -15.65 -8.11 -13.23
C LYS A 130 -14.78 -8.69 -14.34
N ARG A 131 -13.76 -7.93 -14.77
CA ARG A 131 -12.85 -8.37 -15.83
C ARG A 131 -12.03 -9.60 -15.45
N PHE A 132 -11.61 -9.71 -14.19
CA PHE A 132 -10.90 -10.90 -13.70
C PHE A 132 -11.80 -12.16 -13.63
N LEU A 133 -13.11 -12.00 -13.42
CA LEU A 133 -14.05 -13.12 -13.36
C LEU A 133 -14.50 -13.61 -14.75
N GLU A 134 -14.24 -12.82 -15.79
CA GLU A 134 -14.59 -13.14 -17.18
C GLU A 134 -13.42 -13.78 -17.97
N ASP A 135 -12.18 -13.74 -17.44
CA ASP A 135 -10.98 -14.43 -17.94
C ASP A 135 -10.83 -15.85 -17.33
#